data_AF-A0A2J6HNI8-F1
#
_entry.id   AF-A0A2J6HNI8-F1
#
_cell.length_a   1.000
_cell.length_b   1.000
_cell.length_c   1.000
_cell.angle_alpha   90.00
_cell.angle_beta   90.00
_cell.angle_gamma   90.00
#
_symmetry.space_group_name_H-M   'P 1'
#
loop_
_entity.id
_entity.type
_entity.pdbx_description
1 polymer ?
#
loop_
_entity_poly.entity_id
_entity_poly.type
_entity_poly.pdbx_seq_one_letter_code
_entity_poly.pdbx_strand_id
1 'polypeptide(L)'
;MVNKFLILFIVMMLVSASCYHENHPQVEIPEHQLSKKQMVDILTDVYLAEGAITYQRMNKTLTEEKSASYFKLIFDEHHITHRILKDNLRYYNATPEEMEKIMEDVLANLSKLQAEVMAMKDPVNDTIPWQINDTLPSQYTPSLLYQEVWSYASLIDSLLFQPVDLDSFVNNDSLFSE
;
A
#
# COMPACT_ATOMS: atom_id res chain seq x y z
N MET A 1 12.08 32.62 53.02
CA MET A 1 12.34 31.19 52.79
C MET A 1 11.34 30.69 51.78
N VAL A 2 11.74 30.57 50.51
CA VAL A 2 10.86 30.05 49.46
C VAL A 2 10.65 28.57 49.77
N ASN A 3 9.40 28.14 49.91
CA ASN A 3 9.12 26.78 50.36
C ASN A 3 9.55 25.81 49.25
N LYS A 4 10.41 24.83 49.55
CA LYS A 4 10.96 23.89 48.58
C LYS A 4 9.87 23.16 47.77
N PHE A 5 8.70 22.99 48.38
CA PHE A 5 7.48 22.44 47.76
C PHE A 5 6.87 23.34 46.67
N LEU A 6 6.95 24.67 46.83
CA LEU A 6 6.40 25.63 45.88
C LEU A 6 7.24 25.65 44.59
N ILE A 7 8.55 25.44 44.70
CA ILE A 7 9.45 25.29 43.55
C ILE A 7 9.15 24.00 42.78
N LEU A 8 8.92 22.87 43.49
CA LEU A 8 8.56 21.59 42.87
C LEU A 8 7.26 21.69 42.06
N PHE A 9 6.26 22.39 42.61
CA PHE A 9 4.95 22.55 41.97
C PHE A 9 5.02 23.41 40.70
N ILE A 10 5.85 24.46 40.70
CA ILE A 10 6.08 25.31 39.53
C ILE A 10 6.80 24.52 38.42
N VAL A 11 7.80 23.71 38.75
CA VAL A 11 8.51 22.87 37.77
C VAL A 11 7.56 21.82 37.17
N MET A 12 6.71 21.20 37.97
CA MET A 12 5.71 20.22 37.50
C MET A 12 4.71 20.84 36.51
N MET A 13 4.28 22.08 36.76
CA MET A 13 3.34 22.80 35.89
C MET A 13 3.98 23.28 34.58
N LEU A 14 5.30 23.53 34.57
CA LEU A 14 6.05 23.91 33.37
C LEU A 14 6.21 22.74 32.39
N VAL A 15 6.20 21.50 32.86
CA VAL A 15 6.33 20.30 32.00
C VAL A 15 5.00 19.93 31.32
N SER A 16 3.85 20.28 31.91
CA SER A 16 2.54 20.01 31.31
C SER A 16 2.11 21.03 30.25
N ALA A 17 2.86 22.12 30.05
CA ALA A 17 2.61 23.12 29.01
C ALA A 17 3.26 22.81 27.65
N SER A 18 3.53 21.53 27.35
CA SER A 18 3.92 21.12 26.00
C SER A 18 2.73 21.28 25.06
N CYS A 19 2.64 22.44 24.40
CA CYS A 19 1.68 22.66 23.33
C CYS A 19 2.03 21.72 22.18
N TYR A 20 1.18 20.72 21.95
CA TYR A 20 1.20 19.92 20.73
C TYR A 20 0.77 20.82 19.58
N HIS A 21 1.76 21.45 18.93
CA HIS A 21 1.51 22.20 17.71
C HIS A 21 1.37 21.16 16.59
N GLU A 22 0.14 20.96 16.12
CA GLU A 22 -0.13 20.22 14.89
C GLU A 22 0.49 21.00 13.73
N ASN A 23 1.76 20.72 13.45
CA ASN A 23 2.37 21.07 12.19
C ASN A 23 1.62 20.26 11.14
N HIS A 24 0.54 20.79 10.56
CA HIS A 24 0.00 20.23 9.34
C HIS A 24 1.07 20.43 8.28
N PRO A 25 1.76 19.37 7.83
CA PRO A 25 2.71 19.52 6.75
C PRO A 25 1.91 20.06 5.56
N GLN A 26 2.36 21.17 5.00
CA GLN A 26 1.81 21.70 3.76
C GLN A 26 2.17 20.68 2.67
N VAL A 27 1.26 19.74 2.41
CA VAL A 27 1.51 18.70 1.41
C VAL A 27 1.17 19.27 0.05
N GLU A 28 2.19 19.29 -0.82
CA GLU A 28 2.05 19.76 -2.19
C GLU A 28 1.03 18.90 -2.94
N ILE A 29 0.09 19.56 -3.60
CA ILE A 29 -0.87 18.92 -4.48
C ILE A 29 -0.10 18.33 -5.68
N PRO A 30 -0.27 17.04 -6.01
CA PRO A 30 0.39 16.43 -7.16
C PRO A 30 0.05 17.15 -8.47
N GLU A 31 1.02 17.27 -9.37
CA GLU A 31 0.81 17.83 -10.71
C GLU A 31 -0.28 17.07 -11.48
N HIS A 32 -0.32 15.75 -11.31
CA HIS A 32 -1.39 14.89 -11.80
C HIS A 32 -2.14 14.28 -10.62
N GLN A 33 -3.27 14.87 -10.25
CA GLN A 33 -4.08 14.40 -9.14
C GLN A 33 -4.98 13.22 -9.56
N LEU A 34 -4.79 12.08 -8.91
CA LEU A 34 -5.68 10.93 -9.01
C LEU A 34 -6.88 11.14 -8.09
N SER A 35 -8.07 10.77 -8.56
CA SER A 35 -9.26 10.73 -7.71
C SER A 35 -9.17 9.59 -6.69
N LYS A 36 -9.94 9.67 -5.60
CA LYS A 36 -10.05 8.59 -4.60
C LYS A 36 -10.42 7.25 -5.25
N LYS A 37 -11.34 7.27 -6.21
CA LYS A 37 -11.73 6.07 -6.95
C LYS A 37 -10.57 5.48 -7.76
N GLN A 38 -9.82 6.30 -8.48
CA GLN A 38 -8.63 5.84 -9.19
C GLN A 38 -7.60 5.25 -8.23
N MET A 39 -7.38 5.88 -7.07
CA MET A 39 -6.50 5.32 -6.04
C MET A 39 -6.99 3.95 -5.55
N VAL A 40 -8.29 3.78 -5.29
CA VAL A 40 -8.87 2.49 -4.91
C VAL A 40 -8.63 1.43 -5.99
N ASP A 41 -8.92 1.75 -7.24
CA ASP A 41 -8.77 0.82 -8.36
C ASP A 41 -7.28 0.42 -8.54
N ILE A 42 -6.38 1.40 -8.61
CA ILE A 42 -4.93 1.18 -8.76
C ILE A 42 -4.36 0.36 -7.60
N LEU A 43 -4.71 0.72 -6.36
CA LEU A 43 -4.18 0.03 -5.18
C LEU A 43 -4.73 -1.39 -5.08
N THR A 44 -5.98 -1.63 -5.48
CA THR A 44 -6.53 -2.99 -5.56
C THR A 44 -5.65 -3.88 -6.44
N ASP A 45 -5.27 -3.40 -7.63
CA ASP A 45 -4.42 -4.16 -8.56
C ASP A 45 -2.98 -4.32 -8.05
N VAL A 46 -2.43 -3.29 -7.39
CA VAL A 46 -1.13 -3.36 -6.73
C VAL A 46 -1.10 -4.47 -5.66
N TYR A 47 -2.13 -4.55 -4.81
CA TYR A 47 -2.20 -5.59 -3.78
C TYR A 47 -2.42 -6.99 -4.37
N LEU A 48 -3.18 -7.12 -5.47
CA LEU A 48 -3.31 -8.38 -6.20
C LEU A 48 -1.96 -8.83 -6.78
N ALA A 49 -1.22 -7.92 -7.41
CA ALA A 49 0.10 -8.19 -7.94
C ALA A 49 1.08 -8.61 -6.83
N GLU A 50 1.06 -7.95 -5.68
CA GLU A 50 1.88 -8.32 -4.52
C GLU A 50 1.55 -9.72 -3.99
N GLY A 51 0.25 -10.06 -3.91
CA GLY A 51 -0.20 -11.40 -3.57
C GLY A 51 0.33 -12.46 -4.55
N ALA A 52 0.26 -12.19 -5.85
CA ALA A 52 0.78 -13.07 -6.90
C ALA A 52 2.30 -13.22 -6.84
N ILE A 53 3.03 -12.11 -6.66
CA ILE A 53 4.49 -12.09 -6.50
C ILE A 53 4.90 -12.89 -5.27
N THR A 54 4.23 -12.68 -4.14
CA THR A 54 4.50 -13.40 -2.89
C THR A 54 4.27 -14.90 -3.05
N TYR A 55 3.15 -15.29 -3.67
CA TYR A 55 2.86 -16.69 -3.97
C TYR A 55 3.93 -17.34 -4.87
N GLN A 56 4.32 -16.65 -5.95
CA GLN A 56 5.35 -17.13 -6.86
C GLN A 56 6.72 -17.22 -6.19
N ARG A 57 7.05 -16.27 -5.30
CA ARG A 57 8.29 -16.26 -4.52
C ARG A 57 8.35 -17.46 -3.59
N MET A 58 7.27 -17.74 -2.85
CA MET A 58 7.15 -18.91 -1.97
C MET A 58 7.33 -20.22 -2.75
N ASN A 59 6.80 -20.28 -3.97
CA ASN A 59 6.92 -21.45 -4.85
C ASN A 59 8.23 -21.48 -5.66
N LYS A 60 9.16 -20.54 -5.47
CA LYS A 60 10.42 -20.42 -6.22
C LYS A 60 10.25 -20.34 -7.74
N THR A 61 9.14 -19.76 -8.18
CA THR A 61 8.79 -19.57 -9.61
C THR A 61 8.86 -18.10 -10.06
N LEU A 62 9.08 -17.19 -9.09
CA LEU A 62 9.27 -15.78 -9.34
C LEU A 62 10.61 -15.53 -10.03
N THR A 63 10.57 -14.71 -11.07
CA THR A 63 11.74 -14.12 -11.73
C THR A 63 11.63 -12.60 -11.66
N GLU A 64 12.74 -11.88 -11.70
CA GLU A 64 12.74 -10.41 -11.69
C GLU A 64 11.87 -9.82 -12.81
N GLU A 65 11.98 -10.37 -14.04
CA GLU A 65 11.17 -9.95 -15.19
C GLU A 65 9.66 -10.06 -14.93
N LYS A 66 9.20 -11.19 -14.37
CA LYS A 66 7.79 -11.38 -13.98
C LYS A 66 7.34 -10.40 -12.90
N SER A 67 8.19 -10.12 -11.93
CA SER A 67 7.86 -9.15 -10.88
C SER A 67 7.68 -7.75 -11.47
N ALA A 68 8.58 -7.34 -12.39
CA ALA A 68 8.51 -6.06 -13.06
C ALA A 68 7.32 -5.96 -14.02
N SER A 69 6.96 -7.06 -14.71
CA SER A 69 5.86 -7.06 -15.67
C SER A 69 4.49 -6.82 -15.01
N TYR A 70 4.28 -7.28 -13.77
CA TYR A 70 3.06 -6.97 -13.02
C TYR A 70 2.84 -5.47 -12.83
N PHE A 71 3.86 -4.76 -12.33
CA PHE A 71 3.75 -3.31 -12.10
C PHE A 71 3.69 -2.52 -13.40
N LYS A 72 4.43 -2.97 -14.44
CA LYS A 72 4.32 -2.37 -15.77
C LYS A 72 2.89 -2.44 -16.30
N LEU A 73 2.26 -3.61 -16.21
CA LEU A 73 0.88 -3.80 -16.67
C LEU A 73 -0.10 -2.86 -15.94
N ILE A 74 0.03 -2.74 -14.62
CA ILE A 74 -0.80 -1.84 -13.81
C ILE A 74 -0.62 -0.39 -14.26
N PHE A 75 0.62 0.05 -14.46
CA PHE A 75 0.89 1.44 -14.88
C PHE A 75 0.35 1.73 -16.28
N ASP A 76 0.49 0.76 -17.19
CA ASP A 76 -0.03 0.86 -18.55
C ASP A 76 -1.58 0.90 -18.56
N GLU A 77 -2.24 0.03 -17.79
CA GLU A 77 -3.70 -0.08 -17.68
C GLU A 77 -4.34 1.17 -17.07
N HIS A 78 -3.73 1.72 -16.02
CA HIS A 78 -4.22 2.93 -15.35
C HIS A 78 -3.72 4.23 -15.97
N HIS A 79 -2.87 4.15 -17.00
CA HIS A 79 -2.24 5.30 -17.67
C HIS A 79 -1.50 6.24 -16.71
N ILE A 80 -0.79 5.65 -15.74
CA ILE A 80 -0.01 6.39 -14.74
C ILE A 80 1.47 6.04 -14.84
N THR A 81 2.29 6.82 -14.15
CA THR A 81 3.69 6.49 -13.92
C THR A 81 3.93 6.22 -12.45
N HIS A 82 5.06 5.60 -12.14
CA HIS A 82 5.52 5.46 -10.76
C HIS A 82 5.51 6.79 -9.99
N ARG A 83 5.98 7.87 -10.62
CA ARG A 83 6.01 9.21 -10.01
C ARG A 83 4.59 9.69 -9.64
N ILE A 84 3.63 9.51 -10.54
CA ILE A 84 2.23 9.88 -10.32
C ILE A 84 1.67 9.12 -9.11
N LEU A 85 1.85 7.80 -9.05
CA LEU A 85 1.37 7.01 -7.91
C LEU A 85 2.03 7.45 -6.60
N LYS A 86 3.36 7.65 -6.60
CA LYS A 86 4.12 8.08 -5.42
C LYS A 86 3.66 9.44 -4.88
N ASP A 87 3.45 10.41 -5.77
CA ASP A 87 3.03 11.76 -5.36
C ASP A 87 1.59 11.74 -4.81
N ASN A 88 0.69 10.95 -5.41
CA ASN A 88 -0.67 10.80 -4.91
C ASN A 88 -0.74 10.01 -3.60
N LEU A 89 0.11 9.00 -3.40
CA LEU A 89 0.26 8.33 -2.10
C LEU A 89 0.71 9.32 -1.02
N ARG A 90 1.70 10.17 -1.31
CA ARG A 90 2.13 11.23 -0.38
C ARG A 90 0.98 12.19 -0.05
N TYR A 91 0.20 12.58 -1.06
CA TYR A 91 -0.95 13.47 -0.90
C TYR A 91 -2.04 12.86 0.00
N TYR A 92 -2.48 11.63 -0.28
CA TYR A 92 -3.54 10.99 0.50
C TYR A 92 -3.09 10.58 1.91
N ASN A 93 -1.82 10.19 2.08
CA ASN A 93 -1.25 9.92 3.40
C ASN A 93 -1.16 11.17 4.31
N ALA A 94 -1.21 12.37 3.73
CA ALA A 94 -1.25 13.62 4.50
C ALA A 94 -2.55 13.78 5.31
N THR A 95 -3.63 13.13 4.87
CA THR A 95 -4.94 13.18 5.51
C THR A 95 -5.36 11.76 5.90
N PRO A 96 -5.06 11.30 7.13
CA PRO A 96 -5.29 9.92 7.55
C PRO A 96 -6.71 9.42 7.29
N GLU A 97 -7.73 10.25 7.54
CA GLU A 97 -9.14 9.89 7.30
C GLU A 97 -9.44 9.62 5.82
N GLU A 98 -8.78 10.32 4.89
CA GLU A 98 -8.98 10.07 3.46
C GLU A 98 -8.30 8.78 3.01
N MET A 99 -7.08 8.52 3.48
CA MET A 99 -6.38 7.28 3.17
C MET A 99 -7.07 6.07 3.79
N GLU A 100 -7.59 6.19 5.02
CA GLU A 100 -8.36 5.14 5.69
C GLU A 100 -9.54 4.70 4.82
N LYS A 101 -10.33 5.65 4.30
CA LYS A 101 -11.46 5.35 3.39
C LYS A 101 -11.02 4.66 2.10
N ILE A 102 -9.91 5.11 1.49
CA ILE A 102 -9.35 4.46 0.29
C ILE A 102 -8.99 3.01 0.60
N MET A 103 -8.34 2.75 1.74
CA MET A 103 -7.93 1.40 2.13
C MET A 103 -9.12 0.50 2.51
N GLU A 104 -10.15 1.04 3.16
CA GLU A 104 -11.41 0.32 3.41
C GLU A 104 -12.05 -0.16 2.10
N ASP A 105 -12.11 0.71 1.09
CA ASP A 105 -12.65 0.38 -0.23
C ASP A 105 -11.78 -0.65 -0.99
N VAL A 106 -10.45 -0.53 -0.90
CA VAL A 106 -9.51 -1.54 -1.44
C VAL A 106 -9.75 -2.90 -0.81
N LEU A 107 -9.90 -2.96 0.52
CA LEU A 107 -10.18 -4.21 1.24
C LEU A 107 -11.55 -4.80 0.87
N ALA A 108 -12.55 -3.96 0.66
CA ALA A 108 -13.85 -4.38 0.19
C ALA A 108 -13.77 -5.00 -1.21
N ASN A 109 -13.02 -4.38 -2.14
CA ASN A 109 -12.78 -4.93 -3.47
C ASN A 109 -12.08 -6.30 -3.42
N LEU A 110 -10.99 -6.40 -2.66
CA LEU A 110 -10.25 -7.66 -2.50
C LEU A 110 -11.12 -8.78 -1.89
N SER A 111 -11.92 -8.46 -0.87
CA SER A 111 -12.84 -9.41 -0.24
C SER A 111 -13.91 -9.91 -1.22
N LYS A 112 -14.44 -9.00 -2.05
CA LYS A 112 -15.40 -9.35 -3.10
C LYS A 112 -14.77 -10.29 -4.13
N LEU A 113 -13.59 -9.96 -4.64
CA LEU A 113 -12.87 -10.81 -5.59
C LEU A 113 -12.58 -12.20 -5.02
N GLN A 114 -12.19 -12.28 -3.74
CA GLN A 114 -12.00 -13.55 -3.05
C GLN A 114 -13.30 -14.38 -3.01
N ALA A 115 -14.43 -13.76 -2.64
CA ALA A 115 -15.72 -14.43 -2.60
C ALA A 115 -16.16 -14.94 -3.99
N GLU A 116 -15.93 -14.16 -5.05
CA GLU A 116 -16.21 -14.56 -6.43
C GLU A 116 -15.38 -15.78 -6.86
N VAL A 117 -14.08 -15.78 -6.56
CA VAL A 117 -13.19 -16.93 -6.85
C VAL A 117 -13.62 -18.18 -6.08
N MET A 118 -14.02 -18.04 -4.81
CA MET A 118 -14.54 -19.15 -4.00
C MET A 118 -15.86 -19.69 -4.56
N ALA A 119 -16.79 -18.82 -4.95
CA ALA A 119 -18.08 -19.21 -5.52
C ALA A 119 -17.93 -19.95 -6.88
N MET A 120 -16.93 -19.59 -7.69
CA MET A 120 -16.63 -20.30 -8.94
C MET A 120 -16.09 -21.72 -8.74
N LYS A 121 -15.59 -22.06 -7.55
CA LYS A 121 -14.99 -23.37 -7.27
C LYS A 121 -16.02 -24.47 -6.99
N ASP A 122 -17.28 -24.13 -6.73
CA ASP A 122 -18.38 -25.07 -6.51
C ASP A 122 -19.34 -25.06 -7.72
N PRO A 123 -19.28 -26.08 -8.62
CA PRO A 123 -20.13 -27.25 -8.39
C PRO A 123 -19.58 -28.58 -8.97
N VAL A 124 -18.83 -29.40 -8.21
CA VAL A 124 -18.69 -30.86 -8.47
C VAL A 124 -18.44 -31.66 -7.17
N ASN A 125 -19.50 -32.34 -6.71
CA ASN A 125 -19.59 -33.62 -5.97
C ASN A 125 -18.36 -34.19 -5.21
N ASP A 126 -18.42 -34.08 -3.89
CA ASP A 126 -18.27 -35.12 -2.84
C ASP A 126 -17.16 -36.18 -2.97
N THR A 127 -16.00 -35.93 -2.34
CA THR A 127 -15.33 -36.79 -1.33
C THR A 127 -13.93 -36.26 -1.02
N ILE A 128 -13.85 -35.11 -0.36
CA ILE A 128 -12.73 -34.83 0.53
C ILE A 128 -13.35 -34.15 1.76
N PRO A 129 -13.28 -34.73 2.96
CA PRO A 129 -13.56 -33.97 4.17
C PRO A 129 -12.55 -32.83 4.18
N TRP A 130 -13.03 -31.61 3.98
CA TRP A 130 -12.24 -30.39 4.08
C TRP A 130 -11.70 -30.31 5.52
N GLN A 131 -10.55 -30.90 5.78
CA GLN A 131 -9.69 -30.44 6.86
C GLN A 131 -8.79 -29.36 6.29
N ILE A 132 -9.41 -28.31 5.75
CA ILE A 132 -8.78 -27.00 5.73
C ILE A 132 -9.21 -26.41 7.05
N ASN A 133 -8.37 -26.58 8.08
CA ASN A 133 -8.55 -25.82 9.30
C ASN A 133 -8.71 -24.35 8.91
N ASP A 134 -9.79 -23.75 9.40
CA ASP A 134 -10.08 -22.33 9.41
C ASP A 134 -8.97 -21.54 10.13
N THR A 135 -7.79 -21.49 9.52
CA THR A 135 -6.68 -20.65 9.91
C THR A 135 -6.20 -19.88 8.69
N LEU A 136 -7.07 -19.03 8.15
CA LEU A 136 -6.62 -17.65 8.12
C LEU A 136 -6.53 -17.28 9.60
N PRO A 137 -5.33 -17.04 10.16
CA PRO A 137 -5.24 -16.67 11.56
C PRO A 137 -6.17 -15.49 11.77
N SER A 138 -7.09 -15.61 12.72
CA SER A 138 -8.04 -14.57 13.15
C SER A 138 -7.33 -13.32 13.72
N GLN A 139 -6.04 -13.17 13.42
CA GLN A 139 -5.13 -12.14 13.87
C GLN A 139 -4.98 -11.01 12.84
N TYR A 140 -5.55 -11.12 11.64
CA TYR A 140 -5.72 -9.96 10.78
C TYR A 140 -6.95 -9.16 11.26
N THR A 141 -6.82 -8.54 12.43
CA THR A 141 -7.66 -7.42 12.80
C THR A 141 -7.28 -6.24 11.89
N PRO A 142 -8.23 -5.40 11.44
CA PRO A 142 -7.92 -4.26 10.57
C PRO A 142 -6.73 -3.43 11.08
N SER A 143 -6.61 -3.30 12.40
CA SER A 143 -5.51 -2.59 13.09
C SER A 143 -4.10 -3.18 12.87
N LEU A 144 -3.94 -4.49 12.69
CA LEU A 144 -2.64 -5.13 12.44
C LEU A 144 -2.22 -4.98 10.97
N LEU A 145 -3.20 -5.01 10.05
CA LEU A 145 -2.98 -4.61 8.67
C LEU A 145 -2.51 -3.14 8.64
N TYR A 146 -3.16 -2.23 9.38
CA TYR A 146 -2.70 -0.83 9.49
C TYR A 146 -1.28 -0.66 10.05
N GLN A 147 -0.79 -1.54 10.94
CA GLN A 147 0.59 -1.47 11.43
C GLN A 147 1.63 -2.03 10.46
N GLU A 148 1.30 -3.10 9.73
CA GLU A 148 2.13 -3.54 8.60
C GLU A 148 2.04 -2.57 7.42
N VAL A 149 0.95 -1.81 7.25
CA VAL A 149 0.75 -0.74 6.25
C VAL A 149 1.84 0.34 6.34
N TRP A 150 2.34 0.66 7.53
CA TRP A 150 3.49 1.56 7.71
C TRP A 150 4.83 0.97 7.21
N SER A 151 4.92 -0.35 7.04
CA SER A 151 6.02 -1.04 6.34
C SER A 151 5.90 -0.91 4.81
N TYR A 152 4.75 -0.55 4.24
CA TYR A 152 4.60 -0.45 2.77
C TYR A 152 5.25 0.78 2.18
N ALA A 153 5.49 1.83 2.97
CA ALA A 153 6.42 2.88 2.56
C ALA A 153 7.81 2.30 2.25
N SER A 154 8.24 1.28 3.03
CA SER A 154 9.49 0.56 2.82
C SER A 154 9.41 -0.54 1.75
N LEU A 155 8.23 -1.13 1.49
CA LEU A 155 8.04 -2.10 0.39
C LEU A 155 7.88 -1.41 -0.96
N ILE A 156 7.17 -0.28 -1.04
CA ILE A 156 7.08 0.55 -2.25
C ILE A 156 8.47 1.15 -2.52
N ASP A 157 9.18 1.69 -1.52
CA ASP A 157 10.59 2.05 -1.71
C ASP A 157 11.44 0.82 -2.10
N SER A 158 11.37 -0.32 -1.40
CA SER A 158 12.19 -1.51 -1.71
C SER A 158 11.90 -2.14 -3.08
N LEU A 159 10.63 -2.19 -3.51
CA LEU A 159 10.19 -2.67 -4.82
C LEU A 159 10.54 -1.68 -5.94
N LEU A 160 10.74 -0.40 -5.63
CA LEU A 160 11.01 0.67 -6.60
C LEU A 160 12.44 1.24 -6.51
N PHE A 161 13.25 0.77 -5.56
CA PHE A 161 14.67 1.11 -5.38
C PHE A 161 15.61 0.04 -5.94
N GLN A 162 15.11 -1.01 -6.61
CA GLN A 162 15.97 -1.67 -7.58
C GLN A 162 16.27 -0.64 -8.68
N PRO A 163 17.56 -0.36 -8.99
CA PRO A 163 17.91 0.58 -10.04
C PRO A 163 17.56 -0.09 -11.38
N VAL A 164 16.28 -0.06 -11.74
CA VAL A 164 15.88 -0.27 -13.12
C VAL A 164 16.03 1.09 -13.76
N ASP A 165 17.21 1.33 -14.33
CA ASP A 165 17.49 2.43 -15.25
C ASP A 165 16.48 2.37 -16.40
N LEU A 166 15.30 2.97 -16.21
CA LEU A 166 14.27 3.11 -17.24
C LEU A 166 14.72 4.04 -18.39
N ASP A 167 15.80 4.80 -18.20
CA ASP A 167 16.46 5.56 -19.27
C ASP A 167 17.27 4.67 -20.24
N SER A 168 17.54 3.41 -19.88
CA SER A 168 18.25 2.47 -20.76
C SER A 168 17.34 1.77 -21.78
N PHE A 169 16.02 1.90 -21.68
CA PHE A 169 15.05 1.30 -22.60
C PHE A 169 14.46 2.27 -23.63
N VAL A 170 14.80 3.56 -23.57
CA VAL A 170 14.27 4.59 -24.48
C VAL A 170 15.14 4.81 -25.73
N ASN A 171 16.33 4.20 -25.82
CA ASN A 171 17.29 4.46 -26.92
C ASN A 171 17.39 3.34 -27.97
N ASN A 172 16.27 2.73 -28.34
CA ASN A 172 16.23 1.68 -29.38
C ASN A 172 15.22 1.94 -30.50
N ASP A 173 14.52 3.06 -30.50
CA ASP A 173 13.54 3.44 -31.53
C ASP A 173 14.18 4.18 -32.73
N SER A 174 15.33 3.68 -33.20
CA SER A 174 15.97 4.15 -34.44
C SER A 174 16.22 3.04 -35.46
N LEU A 175 15.45 1.95 -35.40
CA LEU A 175 15.52 0.86 -36.36
C LEU A 175 14.15 0.47 -36.93
N PHE A 176 13.31 1.47 -37.24
CA PHE A 176 12.24 1.32 -38.24
C PHE A 176 11.97 2.68 -38.90
N SER A 177 12.87 3.10 -39.79
CA SER A 177 12.58 4.01 -40.90
C SER A 177 13.73 3.93 -41.89
N GLU A 178 13.37 3.68 -43.15
CA GLU A 178 14.17 3.50 -44.38
C GLU A 178 14.62 2.08 -44.74
#